data_AF-A0A977L0X7-F1
#
_entry.id   AF-A0A977L0X7-F1
#
_cell.length_a   1.000
_cell.length_b   1.000
_cell.length_c   1.000
_cell.angle_alpha   90.00
_cell.angle_beta   90.00
_cell.angle_gamma   90.00
#
_symmetry.space_group_name_H-M   'P 1'
#
loop_
_entity.id
_entity.type
_entity.pdbx_description
1 polymer ?
#
loop_
_entity_poly.entity_id
_entity_poly.type
_entity_poly.pdbx_seq_one_letter_code
_entity_poly.pdbx_strand_id
1 'polypeptide(L)'
;MLNDLLEFANKLSEGTDTFRKARDEDRQRIAIYLGKIETCLKTCVEDLKSGAVSGSGWAELQVYAQNLPRNIGKELGKDKANELADLLNKTANYKPEISDINSIEAAAGNLRGLAARVLAEPSSNWLQQFVHAKLPLWTIVPLLLLAGYPLILTYVKPSTVSQEPQVTSLLLPANKLWLNTGIQIKPNQTVKITATGSVNLGIHRLVEAAYTHSYPRWNWTDPAGESGPSSSTPIDKGLKALFIAPGLKPCVLLAYVDVTGKNDLGKYNPKPQGIEEIGRGKEITSKEGGTLWLVINDAVLDDSDKSRDAYVLPQDKLDETYGKGKVTEEKRQEEWERIKTDDYFDAFFDDNAGEFLVQVQVVQ
;
A
#
# COMPACT_ATOMS: atom_id res chain seq x y z
N MET A 1 26.37 21.63 -2.08
CA MET A 1 25.82 20.54 -1.24
C MET A 1 24.33 20.39 -1.48
N LEU A 2 23.45 21.34 -1.12
CA LEU A 2 22.06 21.24 -1.60
C LEU A 2 21.88 21.46 -3.12
N ASN A 3 22.80 22.19 -3.74
CA ASN A 3 22.86 22.25 -5.21
C ASN A 3 23.06 20.87 -5.84
N ASP A 4 23.76 19.95 -5.17
CA ASP A 4 23.97 18.58 -5.65
C ASP A 4 22.66 17.77 -5.62
N LEU A 5 21.78 18.02 -4.64
CA LEU A 5 20.45 17.41 -4.56
C LEU A 5 19.53 17.90 -5.68
N LEU A 6 19.53 19.20 -5.96
CA LEU A 6 18.78 19.78 -7.07
C LEU A 6 19.33 19.32 -8.42
N GLU A 7 20.66 19.26 -8.55
CA GLU A 7 21.32 18.71 -9.74
C GLU A 7 20.96 17.24 -9.95
N PHE A 8 20.99 16.43 -8.89
CA PHE A 8 20.52 15.04 -8.90
C PHE A 8 19.09 14.92 -9.43
N ALA A 9 18.14 15.70 -8.88
CA ALA A 9 16.74 15.68 -9.32
C ALA A 9 16.57 16.13 -10.78
N ASN A 10 17.35 17.12 -11.21
CA ASN A 10 17.33 17.62 -12.59
C ASN A 10 17.89 16.59 -13.58
N LYS A 11 19.07 16.01 -13.29
CA LYS A 11 19.69 14.98 -14.14
C LYS A 11 18.87 13.70 -14.23
N LEU A 12 18.16 13.34 -13.15
CA LEU A 12 17.15 12.27 -13.20
C LEU A 12 15.97 12.63 -14.11
N SER A 13 15.52 13.88 -14.08
CA SER A 13 14.41 14.36 -14.92
C SER A 13 14.78 14.36 -16.42
N GLU A 14 16.04 14.60 -16.78
CA GLU A 14 16.52 14.41 -18.17
C GLU A 14 16.39 12.95 -18.64
N GLY A 15 16.41 12.00 -17.71
CA GLY A 15 16.24 10.57 -17.95
C GLY A 15 14.80 10.11 -18.19
N THR A 16 13.81 10.99 -18.05
CA THR A 16 12.38 10.64 -18.04
C THR A 16 11.96 9.81 -19.26
N ASP A 17 12.36 10.22 -20.46
CA ASP A 17 11.94 9.54 -21.69
C ASP A 17 12.54 8.13 -21.80
N THR A 18 13.75 7.94 -21.28
CA THR A 18 14.41 6.64 -21.22
C THR A 18 13.68 5.72 -20.25
N PHE A 19 13.31 6.23 -19.07
CA PHE A 19 12.51 5.48 -18.10
C PHE A 19 11.13 5.11 -18.64
N ARG A 20 10.45 6.02 -19.35
CA ARG A 20 9.13 5.76 -19.93
C ARG A 20 9.15 4.68 -21.03
N LYS A 21 10.30 4.44 -21.65
CA LYS A 21 10.49 3.38 -22.65
C LYS A 21 10.87 2.03 -22.02
N ALA A 22 11.13 1.97 -20.71
CA ALA A 22 11.42 0.73 -20.02
C ALA A 22 10.16 -0.16 -19.90
N ARG A 23 10.36 -1.44 -19.60
CA ARG A 23 9.25 -2.40 -19.36
C ARG A 23 8.47 -1.98 -18.11
N ASP A 24 7.20 -2.35 -18.03
CA ASP A 24 6.30 -1.93 -16.95
C ASP A 24 6.82 -2.24 -15.55
N GLU A 25 7.36 -3.44 -15.34
CA GLU A 25 8.01 -3.83 -14.08
C GLU A 25 9.21 -2.93 -13.73
N ASP A 26 10.01 -2.59 -14.74
CA ASP A 26 11.17 -1.70 -14.59
C ASP A 26 10.69 -0.27 -14.25
N ARG A 27 9.62 0.22 -14.90
CA ARG A 27 8.99 1.52 -14.62
C ARG A 27 8.43 1.61 -13.21
N GLN A 28 7.71 0.58 -12.76
CA GLN A 28 7.16 0.50 -11.41
C GLN A 28 8.29 0.49 -10.36
N ARG A 29 9.33 -0.35 -10.56
CA ARG A 29 10.50 -0.37 -9.68
C ARG A 29 11.13 1.01 -9.55
N ILE A 30 11.37 1.69 -10.67
CA ILE A 30 11.97 3.03 -10.69
C ILE A 30 11.08 4.04 -9.96
N ALA A 31 9.78 4.05 -10.25
CA ALA A 31 8.84 4.99 -9.64
C ALA A 31 8.72 4.79 -8.12
N ILE A 32 8.64 3.54 -7.66
CA ILE A 32 8.65 3.19 -6.23
C ILE A 32 9.95 3.68 -5.60
N TYR A 33 11.09 3.45 -6.26
CA TYR A 33 12.39 3.86 -5.74
C TYR A 33 12.51 5.38 -5.59
N LEU A 34 12.07 6.15 -6.61
CA LEU A 34 12.03 7.61 -6.55
C LEU A 34 11.07 8.11 -5.46
N GLY A 35 9.94 7.41 -5.26
CA GLY A 35 8.98 7.69 -4.19
C GLY A 35 9.57 7.53 -2.78
N LYS A 36 10.44 6.53 -2.58
CA LYS A 36 11.16 6.35 -1.31
C LYS A 36 12.10 7.52 -1.00
N ILE A 37 12.86 7.98 -1.99
CA ILE A 37 13.72 9.16 -1.85
C ILE A 37 12.88 10.40 -1.55
N GLU A 38 11.76 10.59 -2.25
CA GLU A 38 10.86 11.70 -2.02
C GLU A 38 10.26 11.72 -0.60
N THR A 39 9.84 10.56 -0.10
CA THR A 39 9.30 10.40 1.26
C THR A 39 10.37 10.76 2.30
N CYS A 40 11.59 10.26 2.11
CA CYS A 40 12.75 10.57 2.94
C CYS A 40 13.03 12.08 3.01
N LEU A 41 12.99 12.79 1.88
CA LEU A 41 13.17 14.25 1.85
C LEU A 41 12.03 14.99 2.57
N LYS A 42 10.79 14.55 2.43
CA LYS A 42 9.63 15.15 3.12
C LYS A 42 9.72 14.99 4.64
N THR A 43 10.05 13.79 5.12
CA THR A 43 10.25 13.55 6.56
C THR A 43 11.35 14.47 7.11
N CYS A 44 12.44 14.66 6.36
CA CYS A 44 13.48 15.62 6.77
C CYS A 44 12.94 17.05 6.87
N VAL A 45 12.07 17.49 5.96
CA VAL A 45 11.45 18.82 6.02
C VAL A 45 10.54 18.95 7.25
N GLU A 46 9.77 17.91 7.57
CA GLU A 46 8.91 17.88 8.76
C GLU A 46 9.72 17.94 10.06
N ASP A 47 10.83 17.21 10.12
CA ASP A 47 11.77 17.25 11.25
C ASP A 47 12.37 18.65 11.42
N LEU A 48 12.82 19.28 10.33
CA LEU A 48 13.37 20.63 10.36
C LEU A 48 12.34 21.68 10.79
N LYS A 49 11.10 21.58 10.30
CA LYS A 49 10.00 22.49 10.68
C LYS A 49 9.60 22.35 12.14
N SER A 50 9.69 21.14 12.70
CA SER A 50 9.36 20.85 14.10
C SER A 50 10.50 21.11 15.08
N GLY A 51 11.71 21.42 14.58
CA GLY A 51 12.91 21.58 15.40
C GLY A 51 13.44 20.26 15.97
N ALA A 52 12.94 19.13 15.46
CA ALA A 52 13.50 17.82 15.77
C ALA A 52 14.92 17.72 15.20
N VAL A 53 15.78 16.92 15.86
CA VAL A 53 17.13 16.67 15.34
C VAL A 53 16.98 15.87 14.05
N SER A 54 17.17 16.54 12.91
CA SER A 54 17.18 15.97 11.55
C SER A 54 18.14 14.77 11.50
N GLY A 55 17.61 13.56 11.66
CA GLY A 55 18.45 12.40 11.97
C GLY A 55 18.03 11.12 11.27
N SER A 56 16.77 10.73 11.35
CA SER A 56 16.31 9.44 10.84
C SER A 56 16.10 9.46 9.32
N GLY A 57 15.29 10.40 8.81
CA GLY A 57 14.98 10.47 7.38
C GLY A 57 16.22 10.74 6.52
N TRP A 58 17.03 11.73 6.90
CA TRP A 58 18.19 12.15 6.09
C TRP A 58 19.29 11.08 6.01
N ALA A 59 19.50 10.28 7.07
CA ALA A 59 20.48 9.20 7.07
C ALA A 59 20.15 8.11 6.03
N GLU A 60 18.88 7.91 5.69
CA GLU A 60 18.46 6.93 4.68
C GLU A 60 18.89 7.32 3.25
N LEU A 61 19.17 8.61 2.98
CA LEU A 61 19.66 9.05 1.67
C LEU A 61 20.94 8.32 1.26
N GLN A 62 21.78 7.93 2.22
CA GLN A 62 23.00 7.17 1.93
C GLN A 62 22.68 5.76 1.43
N VAL A 63 21.66 5.12 2.01
CA VAL A 63 21.18 3.80 1.55
C VAL A 63 20.58 3.92 0.15
N TYR A 64 19.84 4.99 -0.12
CA TYR A 64 19.30 5.24 -1.46
C TYR A 64 20.38 5.63 -2.48
N ALA A 65 21.46 6.27 -2.07
CA ALA A 65 22.59 6.53 -2.95
C ALA A 65 23.27 5.22 -3.37
N GLN A 66 23.58 4.33 -2.41
CA GLN A 66 24.25 3.06 -2.67
C GLN A 66 23.43 2.13 -3.57
N ASN A 67 22.11 2.13 -3.43
CA ASN A 67 21.22 1.27 -4.21
C ASN A 67 20.79 1.89 -5.55
N LEU A 68 21.09 3.16 -5.82
CA LEU A 68 20.64 3.86 -7.02
C LEU A 68 21.08 3.15 -8.31
N PRO A 69 22.37 2.77 -8.50
CA PRO A 69 22.81 2.14 -9.74
C PRO A 69 22.12 0.82 -10.03
N ARG A 70 21.77 0.06 -8.99
CA ARG A 70 21.02 -1.20 -9.12
C ARG A 70 19.59 -0.97 -9.60
N ASN A 71 18.97 0.14 -9.19
CA ASN A 71 17.55 0.40 -9.45
C ASN A 71 17.28 1.07 -10.81
N ILE A 72 18.22 1.90 -11.30
CA ILE A 72 18.02 2.70 -12.53
C ILE A 72 19.13 2.50 -13.58
N GLY A 73 20.21 1.79 -13.25
CA GLY A 73 21.40 1.69 -14.11
C GLY A 73 21.19 0.89 -15.39
N LYS A 74 20.19 0.01 -15.43
CA LYS A 74 19.80 -0.71 -16.65
C LYS A 74 19.22 0.26 -17.69
N GLU A 75 18.49 1.27 -17.24
CA GLU A 75 17.80 2.22 -18.10
C GLU A 75 18.67 3.43 -18.46
N LEU A 76 19.39 4.01 -17.49
CA LEU A 76 20.24 5.19 -17.74
C LEU A 76 21.68 4.89 -18.17
N GLY A 77 22.10 3.63 -18.08
CA GLY A 77 23.50 3.25 -18.16
C GLY A 77 24.21 3.38 -16.81
N LYS A 78 25.14 2.46 -16.57
CA LYS A 78 25.83 2.31 -15.28
C LYS A 78 26.61 3.57 -14.88
N ASP A 79 27.26 4.23 -15.84
CA ASP A 79 28.09 5.40 -15.57
C ASP A 79 27.25 6.60 -15.09
N LYS A 80 26.15 6.91 -15.80
CA LYS A 80 25.23 7.99 -15.40
C LYS A 80 24.53 7.67 -14.07
N ALA A 81 24.21 6.41 -13.82
CA ALA A 81 23.60 6.01 -12.55
C ALA A 81 24.59 6.10 -11.37
N ASN A 82 25.89 5.81 -11.58
CA ASN A 82 26.92 6.01 -10.57
C ASN A 82 27.17 7.50 -10.30
N GLU A 83 27.19 8.34 -11.34
CA GLU A 83 27.32 9.80 -11.18
C GLU A 83 26.18 10.37 -10.31
N LEU A 84 24.94 9.95 -10.58
CA LEU A 84 23.78 10.34 -9.78
C LEU A 84 23.87 9.81 -8.33
N ALA A 85 24.39 8.60 -8.15
CA ALA A 85 24.61 8.02 -6.83
C ALA A 85 25.61 8.86 -6.02
N ASP A 86 26.69 9.33 -6.67
CA ASP A 86 27.68 10.20 -6.04
C ASP A 86 27.11 11.55 -5.63
N LEU A 87 26.25 12.16 -6.44
CA LEU A 87 25.55 13.41 -6.09
C LEU A 87 24.63 13.22 -4.87
N LEU A 88 23.89 12.11 -4.83
CA LEU A 88 23.02 11.79 -3.70
C LEU A 88 23.82 11.46 -2.43
N ASN A 89 24.95 10.76 -2.57
CA ASN A 89 25.85 10.44 -1.46
C ASN A 89 26.53 11.70 -0.89
N LYS A 90 26.96 12.63 -1.75
CA LYS A 90 27.46 13.95 -1.30
C LYS A 90 26.40 14.72 -0.53
N THR A 91 25.15 14.67 -1.00
CA THR A 91 24.01 15.28 -0.29
C THR A 91 23.79 14.63 1.07
N ALA A 92 23.82 13.29 1.16
CA ALA A 92 23.60 12.57 2.42
C ALA A 92 24.63 12.90 3.52
N ASN A 93 25.85 13.30 3.13
CA ASN A 93 26.91 13.71 4.07
C ASN A 93 26.77 15.15 4.60
N TYR A 94 25.86 15.93 4.04
CA TYR A 94 25.56 17.28 4.52
C TYR A 94 24.49 17.22 5.61
N LYS A 95 24.60 18.04 6.65
CA LYS A 95 23.54 18.16 7.67
C LYS A 95 22.59 19.29 7.26
N PRO A 96 21.31 19.02 6.99
CA PRO A 96 20.39 20.05 6.53
C PRO A 96 19.98 21.00 7.66
N GLU A 97 19.73 22.26 7.31
CA GLU A 97 19.29 23.32 8.22
C GLU A 97 17.91 23.86 7.82
N ILE A 98 17.27 24.66 8.70
CA ILE A 98 15.94 25.24 8.44
C ILE A 98 15.93 26.09 7.15
N SER A 99 17.04 26.76 6.83
CA SER A 99 17.18 27.54 5.58
C SER A 99 17.12 26.68 4.32
N ASP A 100 17.36 25.37 4.43
CA ASP A 100 17.43 24.44 3.30
C ASP A 100 16.06 23.88 2.89
N ILE A 101 15.03 24.07 3.73
CA ILE A 101 13.67 23.50 3.55
C ILE A 101 13.15 23.70 2.13
N ASN A 102 13.20 24.93 1.60
CA ASN A 102 12.64 25.24 0.28
C ASN A 102 13.31 24.44 -0.85
N SER A 103 14.62 24.21 -0.74
CA SER A 103 15.38 23.48 -1.75
C SER A 103 15.18 21.96 -1.61
N ILE A 104 14.99 21.45 -0.38
CA ILE A 104 14.60 20.05 -0.15
C ILE A 104 13.19 19.78 -0.69
N GLU A 105 12.23 20.67 -0.43
CA GLU A 105 10.86 20.58 -0.94
C GLU A 105 10.82 20.63 -2.47
N ALA A 106 11.63 21.50 -3.09
CA ALA A 106 11.74 21.57 -4.55
C ALA A 106 12.27 20.26 -5.15
N ALA A 107 13.32 19.67 -4.55
CA ALA A 107 13.85 18.38 -4.99
C ALA A 107 12.83 17.25 -4.82
N ALA A 108 12.15 17.19 -3.67
CA ALA A 108 11.08 16.24 -3.41
C ALA A 108 9.93 16.36 -4.43
N GLY A 109 9.50 17.59 -4.72
CA GLY A 109 8.49 17.88 -5.74
C GLY A 109 8.90 17.41 -7.13
N ASN A 110 10.16 17.63 -7.53
CA ASN A 110 10.70 17.16 -8.80
C ASN A 110 10.71 15.63 -8.89
N LEU A 111 11.13 14.94 -7.83
CA LEU A 111 11.14 13.48 -7.76
C LEU A 111 9.73 12.89 -7.83
N ARG A 112 8.76 13.49 -7.11
CA ARG A 112 7.35 13.11 -7.20
C ARG A 112 6.80 13.26 -8.62
N GLY A 113 7.05 14.40 -9.25
CA GLY A 113 6.62 14.67 -10.61
C GLY A 113 7.30 13.74 -11.63
N LEU A 114 8.55 13.36 -11.39
CA LEU A 114 9.25 12.36 -12.20
C LEU A 114 8.63 10.97 -12.04
N ALA A 115 8.42 10.49 -10.81
CA ALA A 115 7.81 9.18 -10.56
C ALA A 115 6.45 9.04 -11.25
N ALA A 116 5.61 10.09 -11.17
CA ALA A 116 4.33 10.13 -11.89
C ALA A 116 4.50 10.06 -13.41
N ARG A 117 5.48 10.77 -13.99
CA ARG A 117 5.77 10.76 -15.43
C ARG A 117 6.34 9.43 -15.92
N VAL A 118 7.12 8.73 -15.09
CA VAL A 118 7.65 7.39 -15.41
C VAL A 118 6.52 6.36 -15.50
N LEU A 119 5.54 6.44 -14.59
CA LEU A 119 4.36 5.59 -14.58
C LEU A 119 3.38 5.92 -15.70
N ALA A 120 3.26 7.20 -16.07
CA ALA A 120 2.44 7.62 -17.19
C ALA A 120 2.90 6.92 -18.48
N GLU A 121 1.99 6.14 -19.10
CA GLU A 121 2.29 5.39 -20.31
C GLU A 121 2.96 6.30 -21.36
N PRO A 122 4.02 5.82 -22.06
CA PRO A 122 4.38 6.45 -23.32
C PRO A 122 3.12 6.43 -24.17
N SER A 123 2.72 7.57 -24.72
CA SER A 123 1.56 7.69 -25.60
C SER A 123 1.75 6.73 -26.77
N SER A 124 1.29 5.50 -26.59
CA SER A 124 1.52 4.41 -27.51
C SER A 124 0.49 4.55 -28.63
N ASN A 125 0.89 4.14 -29.83
CA ASN A 125 0.14 4.21 -31.08
C ASN A 125 -1.26 3.53 -31.08
N TRP A 126 -1.78 3.11 -29.92
CA TRP A 126 -3.10 2.51 -29.79
C TRP A 126 -4.22 3.52 -30.11
N LEU A 127 -4.04 4.82 -29.83
CA LEU A 127 -4.98 5.86 -30.24
C LEU A 127 -5.06 6.01 -31.76
N GLN A 128 -3.95 5.81 -32.49
CA GLN A 128 -4.00 5.78 -33.97
C GLN A 128 -4.64 4.49 -34.51
N GLN A 129 -4.54 3.37 -33.79
CA GLN A 129 -5.29 2.15 -34.13
C GLN A 129 -6.80 2.30 -33.86
N PHE A 130 -7.20 3.06 -32.84
CA PHE A 130 -8.62 3.35 -32.57
C PHE A 130 -9.26 4.29 -33.58
N VAL A 131 -8.52 5.24 -34.16
CA VAL A 131 -9.04 6.18 -35.18
C VAL A 131 -9.35 5.50 -36.53
N HIS A 132 -8.87 4.26 -36.76
CA HIS A 132 -9.26 3.46 -37.92
C HIS A 132 -10.46 2.53 -37.69
N ALA A 133 -10.89 2.33 -36.45
CA ALA A 133 -12.18 1.71 -36.17
C ALA A 133 -13.26 2.78 -36.32
N LYS A 134 -14.14 2.63 -37.32
CA LYS A 134 -15.32 3.50 -37.54
C LYS A 134 -16.33 3.39 -36.39
N LEU A 135 -15.95 3.78 -35.18
CA LEU A 135 -16.87 3.93 -34.06
C LEU A 135 -17.42 5.36 -34.07
N PRO A 136 -18.75 5.51 -34.04
CA PRO A 136 -19.38 6.82 -34.15
C PRO A 136 -19.14 7.64 -32.86
N LEU A 137 -18.85 8.93 -33.03
CA LEU A 137 -18.37 9.89 -32.01
C LEU A 137 -19.15 9.90 -30.68
N TRP A 138 -20.42 9.49 -30.68
CA TRP A 138 -21.27 9.45 -29.49
C TRP A 138 -20.88 8.36 -28.47
N THR A 139 -20.01 7.42 -28.84
CA THR A 139 -19.44 6.41 -27.92
C THR A 139 -18.16 6.88 -27.21
N ILE A 140 -17.49 7.93 -27.73
CA ILE A 140 -16.20 8.43 -27.21
C ILE A 140 -16.42 9.49 -26.11
N VAL A 141 -17.51 10.27 -26.21
CA VAL A 141 -17.82 11.35 -25.26
C VAL A 141 -18.05 10.85 -23.81
N PRO A 142 -18.72 9.71 -23.57
CA PRO A 142 -18.84 9.17 -22.20
C PRO A 142 -17.51 8.66 -21.62
N LEU A 143 -16.59 8.16 -22.48
CA LEU A 143 -15.30 7.64 -22.03
C LEU A 143 -14.32 8.76 -21.66
N LEU A 144 -14.35 9.89 -22.38
CA LEU A 144 -13.53 11.07 -22.06
C LEU A 144 -14.04 11.81 -20.81
N LEU A 145 -15.33 11.74 -20.50
CA LEU A 145 -15.90 12.28 -19.26
C LEU A 145 -15.53 11.45 -18.02
N LEU A 146 -15.18 10.18 -18.17
CA LEU A 146 -14.66 9.34 -17.08
C LEU A 146 -13.14 9.50 -16.85
N ALA A 147 -12.38 9.92 -17.86
CA ALA A 147 -10.92 10.12 -17.76
C ALA A 147 -10.51 11.57 -17.41
N GLY A 148 -11.45 12.51 -17.41
CA GLY A 148 -11.19 13.93 -17.18
C GLY A 148 -11.95 14.50 -16.00
N TYR A 149 -11.65 14.06 -14.77
CA TYR A 149 -11.94 14.91 -13.61
C TYR A 149 -10.80 15.93 -13.44
N PRO A 150 -11.09 17.23 -13.42
CA PRO A 150 -10.08 18.23 -13.16
C PRO A 150 -9.65 18.14 -11.70
N LEU A 151 -8.33 18.26 -11.47
CA LEU A 151 -7.77 18.79 -10.24
C LEU A 151 -8.50 20.10 -9.90
N ILE A 152 -9.50 20.06 -9.03
CA ILE A 152 -10.01 21.25 -8.36
C ILE A 152 -9.00 21.57 -7.25
N LEU A 153 -8.04 22.44 -7.58
CA LEU A 153 -7.39 23.30 -6.60
C LEU A 153 -8.47 24.20 -6.01
N THR A 154 -8.90 23.93 -4.78
CA THR A 154 -9.72 24.84 -3.99
C THR A 154 -8.89 26.08 -3.65
N TYR A 155 -9.10 27.14 -4.43
CA TYR A 155 -8.87 28.51 -3.99
C TYR A 155 -9.90 28.82 -2.90
N VAL A 156 -9.46 28.94 -1.66
CA VAL A 156 -10.31 29.36 -0.54
C VAL A 156 -10.67 30.84 -0.75
N LYS A 157 -11.96 31.10 -0.99
CA LYS A 157 -12.59 32.40 -0.71
C LYS A 157 -13.71 32.16 0.31
N PRO A 158 -13.80 32.93 1.40
CA PRO A 158 -14.70 32.61 2.49
C PRO A 158 -16.11 33.07 2.14
N SER A 159 -17.08 32.17 2.19
CA SER A 159 -18.51 32.53 2.17
C SER A 159 -19.32 31.48 2.91
N THR A 160 -19.79 31.89 4.09
CA THR A 160 -21.07 31.55 4.73
C THR A 160 -21.47 30.08 4.86
N VAL A 161 -21.30 29.59 6.09
CA VAL A 161 -21.97 28.46 6.77
C VAL A 161 -23.17 27.85 6.02
N SER A 162 -22.92 26.82 5.22
CA SER A 162 -23.73 25.60 5.23
C SER A 162 -22.81 24.48 5.71
N GLN A 163 -23.17 23.78 6.78
CA GLN A 163 -22.39 22.64 7.28
C GLN A 163 -22.62 21.44 6.36
N GLU A 164 -21.95 21.41 5.22
CA GLU A 164 -21.84 20.17 4.45
C GLU A 164 -21.21 19.09 5.33
N PRO A 165 -21.71 17.84 5.28
CA PRO A 165 -21.13 16.75 6.05
C PRO A 165 -19.67 16.57 5.64
N GLN A 166 -18.77 16.57 6.62
CA GLN A 166 -17.36 16.40 6.37
C GLN A 166 -17.10 14.94 5.94
N VAL A 167 -16.87 14.74 4.64
CA VAL A 167 -16.51 13.44 4.05
C VAL A 167 -15.00 13.37 3.86
N THR A 168 -14.36 12.36 4.44
CA THR A 168 -12.94 12.06 4.26
C THR A 168 -12.81 10.77 3.46
N SER A 169 -11.97 10.76 2.42
CA SER A 169 -11.70 9.56 1.61
C SER A 169 -10.25 9.12 1.78
N LEU A 170 -10.01 7.81 1.86
CA LEU A 170 -8.69 7.21 1.99
C LEU A 170 -8.62 5.86 1.26
N LEU A 171 -7.42 5.44 0.91
CA LEU A 171 -7.15 4.11 0.37
C LEU A 171 -6.66 3.20 1.50
N LEU A 172 -7.25 2.01 1.59
CA LEU A 172 -6.83 0.92 2.46
C LEU A 172 -6.19 -0.17 1.60
N PRO A 173 -4.84 -0.27 1.57
CA PRO A 173 -4.15 -1.36 0.90
C PRO A 173 -4.42 -2.69 1.60
N ALA A 174 -4.56 -3.78 0.84
CA ALA A 174 -4.88 -5.09 1.39
C ALA A 174 -3.77 -5.71 2.24
N ASN A 175 -2.53 -5.32 2.00
CA ASN A 175 -1.34 -5.74 2.75
C ASN A 175 -0.98 -4.79 3.90
N LYS A 176 -1.86 -3.82 4.24
CA LYS A 176 -1.62 -2.94 5.38
C LYS A 176 -2.32 -3.47 6.62
N LEU A 177 -1.56 -4.14 7.49
CA LEU A 177 -2.05 -4.56 8.80
C LEU A 177 -2.33 -3.31 9.65
N TRP A 178 -3.62 -3.08 9.93
CA TRP A 178 -4.17 -1.91 10.62
C TRP A 178 -3.65 -0.55 10.12
N LEU A 179 -4.44 0.09 9.27
CA LEU A 179 -4.22 1.46 8.83
C LEU A 179 -4.75 2.45 9.88
N ASN A 180 -3.86 3.23 10.47
CA ASN A 180 -4.23 4.43 11.22
C ASN A 180 -4.74 5.48 10.22
N THR A 181 -6.01 5.84 10.31
CA THR A 181 -6.62 6.79 9.37
C THR A 181 -6.31 8.26 9.71
N GLY A 182 -5.83 8.53 10.93
CA GLY A 182 -5.73 9.88 11.49
C GLY A 182 -7.07 10.56 11.81
N ILE A 183 -8.19 9.91 11.51
CA ILE A 183 -9.54 10.46 11.74
C ILE A 183 -9.88 10.31 13.21
N GLN A 184 -10.10 11.45 13.87
CA GLN A 184 -10.52 11.53 15.27
C GLN A 184 -12.05 11.55 15.37
N ILE A 185 -12.61 10.53 16.02
CA ILE A 185 -14.03 10.44 16.35
C ILE A 185 -14.22 11.04 17.75
N LYS A 186 -15.14 11.98 17.89
CA LYS A 186 -15.47 12.61 19.17
C LYS A 186 -16.36 11.70 20.04
N PRO A 187 -16.39 11.89 21.37
CA PRO A 187 -17.32 11.19 22.23
C PRO A 187 -18.78 11.34 21.76
N ASN A 188 -19.49 10.22 21.67
CA ASN A 188 -20.86 10.07 21.17
C ASN A 188 -21.09 10.51 19.72
N GLN A 189 -20.03 10.65 18.94
CA GLN A 189 -20.14 10.96 17.51
C GLN A 189 -20.42 9.69 16.72
N THR A 190 -21.39 9.77 15.82
CA THR A 190 -21.64 8.72 14.83
C THR A 190 -20.92 9.06 13.54
N VAL A 191 -20.21 8.07 12.99
CA VAL A 191 -19.62 8.16 11.66
C VAL A 191 -20.17 7.04 10.78
N LYS A 192 -20.47 7.38 9.54
CA LYS A 192 -20.80 6.44 8.49
C LYS A 192 -19.55 6.12 7.70
N ILE A 193 -19.20 4.84 7.67
CA ILE A 193 -18.07 4.33 6.89
C ILE A 193 -18.67 3.60 5.68
N THR A 194 -18.20 3.90 4.48
CA THR A 194 -18.58 3.18 3.25
C THR A 194 -17.32 2.83 2.48
N ALA A 195 -17.31 1.67 1.83
CA ALA A 195 -16.16 1.20 1.10
C ALA A 195 -16.54 0.58 -0.24
N THR A 196 -15.66 0.76 -1.22
CA THR A 196 -15.71 0.10 -2.53
C THR A 196 -14.31 -0.37 -2.92
N GLY A 197 -14.20 -1.16 -3.98
CA GLY A 197 -12.93 -1.72 -4.44
C GLY A 197 -12.93 -3.24 -4.39
N SER A 198 -11.75 -3.82 -4.54
CA SER A 198 -11.60 -5.27 -4.56
C SER A 198 -10.19 -5.68 -4.10
N VAL A 199 -10.12 -6.77 -3.36
CA VAL A 199 -8.86 -7.33 -2.83
C VAL A 199 -8.80 -8.83 -3.05
N ASN A 200 -7.59 -9.37 -3.00
CA ASN A 200 -7.32 -10.80 -3.06
C ASN A 200 -6.36 -11.17 -1.92
N LEU A 201 -6.67 -12.20 -1.13
CA LEU A 201 -5.88 -12.58 0.04
C LEU A 201 -4.76 -13.60 -0.24
N GLY A 202 -4.36 -13.71 -1.50
CA GLY A 202 -3.63 -14.88 -1.95
C GLY A 202 -3.02 -14.67 -3.32
N ILE A 203 -2.23 -13.61 -3.54
CA ILE A 203 -1.77 -13.27 -4.89
C ILE A 203 -0.95 -14.40 -5.53
N HIS A 204 -0.16 -15.14 -4.74
CA HIS A 204 0.54 -16.33 -5.26
C HIS A 204 -0.43 -17.37 -5.84
N ARG A 205 -1.62 -17.55 -5.25
CA ARG A 205 -2.65 -18.47 -5.76
C ARG A 205 -3.29 -17.97 -7.03
N LEU A 206 -3.46 -16.65 -7.17
CA LEU A 206 -3.91 -16.05 -8.42
C LEU A 206 -2.90 -16.33 -9.55
N VAL A 207 -1.61 -16.14 -9.25
CA VAL A 207 -0.51 -16.39 -10.20
C VAL A 207 -0.41 -17.87 -10.58
N GLU A 208 -0.42 -18.77 -9.60
CA GLU A 208 -0.44 -20.23 -9.82
C GLU A 208 -1.58 -20.63 -10.75
N ALA A 209 -2.81 -20.16 -10.45
CA ALA A 209 -4.00 -20.48 -11.22
C ALA A 209 -3.92 -19.95 -12.66
N ALA A 210 -3.33 -18.76 -12.85
CA ALA A 210 -3.09 -18.22 -14.18
C ALA A 210 -2.13 -19.08 -15.01
N TYR A 211 -1.04 -19.58 -14.41
CA TYR A 211 -0.09 -20.49 -15.07
C TYR A 211 -0.70 -21.85 -15.41
N THR A 212 -1.62 -22.35 -14.59
CA THR A 212 -2.29 -23.63 -14.80
C THR A 212 -3.60 -23.52 -15.57
N HIS A 213 -3.96 -22.33 -16.05
CA HIS A 213 -5.23 -22.05 -16.71
C HIS A 213 -6.46 -22.56 -15.92
N SER A 214 -6.42 -22.42 -14.60
CA SER A 214 -7.49 -22.83 -13.70
C SER A 214 -8.12 -21.63 -12.99
N TYR A 215 -9.29 -21.83 -12.38
CA TYR A 215 -9.87 -20.81 -11.51
C TYR A 215 -9.04 -20.67 -10.22
N PRO A 216 -8.78 -19.43 -9.75
CA PRO A 216 -8.08 -19.22 -8.50
C PRO A 216 -8.97 -19.69 -7.34
N ARG A 217 -8.32 -20.19 -6.29
CA ARG A 217 -9.01 -20.61 -5.06
C ARG A 217 -9.66 -19.43 -4.34
N TRP A 218 -8.99 -18.27 -4.36
CA TRP A 218 -9.46 -17.02 -3.79
C TRP A 218 -9.72 -16.04 -4.92
N ASN A 219 -10.93 -15.47 -4.94
CA ASN A 219 -11.31 -14.48 -5.95
C ASN A 219 -10.93 -13.07 -5.51
N TRP A 220 -11.11 -12.11 -6.42
CA TRP A 220 -11.18 -10.71 -6.04
C TRP A 220 -12.51 -10.47 -5.32
N THR A 221 -12.45 -9.91 -4.13
CA THR A 221 -13.59 -9.77 -3.21
C THR A 221 -13.80 -8.31 -2.83
N ASP A 222 -15.06 -7.89 -2.78
CA ASP A 222 -15.45 -6.55 -2.35
C ASP A 222 -15.47 -6.40 -0.80
N PRO A 223 -15.66 -5.17 -0.27
CA PRO A 223 -15.59 -4.93 1.18
C PRO A 223 -16.58 -5.71 2.04
N ALA A 224 -17.67 -6.27 1.50
CA ALA A 224 -18.59 -7.15 2.23
C ALA A 224 -17.97 -8.52 2.60
N GLY A 225 -16.79 -8.82 2.04
CA GLY A 225 -16.16 -10.12 2.16
C GLY A 225 -16.87 -11.20 1.35
N GLU A 226 -16.23 -12.36 1.26
CA GLU A 226 -16.82 -13.54 0.64
C GLU A 226 -17.02 -14.64 1.68
N SER A 227 -17.83 -15.64 1.34
CA SER A 227 -17.97 -16.85 2.17
C SER A 227 -16.69 -17.71 2.20
N GLY A 228 -15.65 -17.30 1.47
CA GLY A 228 -14.45 -18.07 1.14
C GLY A 228 -14.72 -19.11 0.05
N PRO A 229 -13.69 -19.83 -0.42
CA PRO A 229 -13.89 -21.03 -1.21
C PRO A 229 -14.83 -22.00 -0.47
N SER A 230 -15.78 -22.61 -1.17
CA SER A 230 -16.76 -23.55 -0.59
C SER A 230 -16.09 -24.80 0.01
N SER A 231 -14.81 -25.04 -0.31
CA SER A 231 -14.02 -26.16 0.17
C SER A 231 -13.63 -25.96 1.64
N SER A 232 -14.12 -26.84 2.49
CA SER A 232 -13.87 -26.91 3.93
C SER A 232 -12.55 -27.61 4.26
N THR A 233 -11.47 -27.31 3.53
CA THR A 233 -10.20 -28.02 3.72
C THR A 233 -9.64 -27.76 5.12
N PRO A 234 -8.85 -28.69 5.68
CA PRO A 234 -8.22 -28.51 6.99
C PRO A 234 -7.42 -27.20 7.12
N ILE A 235 -6.75 -26.78 6.04
CA ILE A 235 -5.98 -25.52 6.00
C ILE A 235 -6.89 -24.31 6.16
N ASP A 236 -8.02 -24.28 5.45
CA ASP A 236 -8.96 -23.15 5.54
C ASP A 236 -9.52 -23.01 6.95
N LYS A 237 -9.72 -24.13 7.66
CA LYS A 237 -10.18 -24.12 9.06
C LYS A 237 -9.11 -23.58 10.01
N GLY A 238 -7.85 -23.99 9.82
CA GLY A 238 -6.71 -23.47 10.57
C GLY A 238 -6.53 -21.97 10.36
N LEU A 239 -6.52 -21.52 9.10
CA LEU A 239 -6.38 -20.11 8.73
C LEU A 239 -7.49 -19.22 9.30
N LYS A 240 -8.75 -19.67 9.23
CA LYS A 240 -9.90 -18.92 9.80
C LYS A 240 -9.76 -18.67 11.29
N ALA A 241 -9.09 -19.56 12.03
CA ALA A 241 -8.85 -19.38 13.46
C ALA A 241 -7.76 -18.33 13.77
N LEU A 242 -6.97 -17.96 12.75
CA LEU A 242 -5.90 -16.97 12.81
C LEU A 242 -6.32 -15.60 12.28
N PHE A 243 -7.51 -15.48 11.68
CA PHE A 243 -8.04 -14.20 11.23
C PHE A 243 -8.00 -13.14 12.32
N ILE A 244 -7.82 -11.89 11.93
CA ILE A 244 -7.86 -10.73 12.83
C ILE A 244 -9.17 -10.72 13.63
N ALA A 245 -10.30 -10.98 12.95
CA ALA A 245 -11.60 -11.21 13.57
C ALA A 245 -12.11 -12.62 13.24
N PRO A 246 -11.78 -13.63 14.07
CA PRO A 246 -12.25 -15.00 13.88
C PRO A 246 -13.78 -15.06 13.90
N GLY A 247 -14.38 -15.78 12.95
CA GLY A 247 -15.83 -15.92 12.82
C GLY A 247 -16.48 -14.91 11.87
N LEU A 248 -15.75 -13.85 11.48
CA LEU A 248 -16.17 -12.98 10.37
C LEU A 248 -15.67 -13.51 9.02
N LYS A 249 -16.27 -13.03 7.95
CA LYS A 249 -15.89 -13.40 6.58
C LYS A 249 -14.46 -12.95 6.26
N PRO A 250 -13.69 -13.70 5.47
CA PRO A 250 -12.46 -13.19 4.86
C PRO A 250 -12.76 -11.98 3.96
N CYS A 251 -11.75 -11.13 3.78
CA CYS A 251 -11.77 -9.92 2.95
C CYS A 251 -12.71 -8.81 3.44
N VAL A 252 -13.48 -9.03 4.51
CA VAL A 252 -14.42 -8.02 5.00
C VAL A 252 -13.66 -6.83 5.58
N LEU A 253 -14.14 -5.62 5.29
CA LEU A 253 -13.61 -4.42 5.93
C LEU A 253 -13.97 -4.41 7.42
N LEU A 254 -12.96 -4.24 8.24
CA LEU A 254 -13.06 -4.10 9.68
C LEU A 254 -12.67 -2.69 10.11
N ALA A 255 -13.26 -2.23 11.20
CA ALA A 255 -12.87 -1.01 11.89
C ALA A 255 -12.68 -1.23 13.38
N TYR A 256 -11.86 -0.39 13.98
CA TYR A 256 -11.69 -0.28 15.43
C TYR A 256 -11.43 1.18 15.78
N VAL A 257 -11.87 1.62 16.96
CA VAL A 257 -11.63 2.98 17.47
C VAL A 257 -10.69 2.90 18.66
N ASP A 258 -9.48 3.42 18.52
CA ASP A 258 -8.51 3.50 19.62
C ASP A 258 -8.85 4.64 20.56
N VAL A 259 -9.48 4.28 21.67
CA VAL A 259 -9.83 5.18 22.79
C VAL A 259 -8.64 5.48 23.70
N THR A 260 -7.59 4.64 23.67
CA THR A 260 -6.46 4.74 24.60
C THR A 260 -5.41 5.74 24.15
N GLY A 261 -5.38 6.05 22.84
CA GLY A 261 -4.38 6.91 22.21
C GLY A 261 -2.95 6.36 22.29
N LYS A 262 -2.79 5.10 22.72
CA LYS A 262 -1.47 4.47 22.87
C LYS A 262 -0.92 3.99 21.53
N ASN A 263 -1.75 3.87 20.48
CA ASN A 263 -1.36 3.42 19.13
C ASN A 263 -0.59 2.09 19.10
N ASP A 264 -0.61 1.32 20.20
CA ASP A 264 0.16 0.09 20.35
C ASP A 264 -0.75 -1.10 20.09
N LEU A 265 -1.08 -1.27 18.81
CA LEU A 265 -1.62 -2.55 18.34
C LEU A 265 -0.44 -3.52 18.38
N GLY A 266 -0.57 -4.57 19.21
CA GLY A 266 0.49 -5.54 19.43
C GLY A 266 1.12 -6.01 18.11
N LYS A 267 2.44 -6.23 18.14
CA LYS A 267 3.25 -6.41 16.94
C LYS A 267 2.81 -7.57 16.04
N TYR A 268 2.30 -8.67 16.62
CA TYR A 268 1.90 -9.87 15.89
C TYR A 268 0.42 -10.17 16.11
N ASN A 269 -0.30 -10.43 15.02
CA ASN A 269 -1.74 -10.70 15.00
C ASN A 269 -2.57 -9.84 15.98
N PRO A 270 -2.52 -8.50 15.89
CA PRO A 270 -3.26 -7.60 16.77
C PRO A 270 -4.77 -7.79 16.66
N LYS A 271 -5.41 -8.14 17.78
CA LYS A 271 -6.87 -8.29 17.93
C LYS A 271 -7.40 -7.34 19.00
N PRO A 272 -7.47 -6.02 18.73
CA PRO A 272 -8.02 -5.08 19.69
C PRO A 272 -9.45 -5.46 20.07
N GLN A 273 -9.87 -5.06 21.28
CA GLN A 273 -11.28 -5.20 21.66
C GLN A 273 -12.15 -4.19 20.91
N GLY A 274 -13.38 -4.58 20.58
CA GLY A 274 -14.34 -3.70 19.91
C GLY A 274 -14.16 -3.58 18.39
N ILE A 275 -13.58 -4.59 17.74
CA ILE A 275 -13.57 -4.66 16.27
C ILE A 275 -15.01 -4.75 15.74
N GLU A 276 -15.32 -3.92 14.76
CA GLU A 276 -16.59 -3.91 14.08
C GLU A 276 -16.46 -4.35 12.61
N GLU A 277 -17.34 -5.26 12.18
CA GLU A 277 -17.57 -5.55 10.77
C GLU A 277 -18.24 -4.34 10.11
N ILE A 278 -17.61 -3.76 9.09
CA ILE A 278 -18.13 -2.61 8.34
C ILE A 278 -18.75 -3.05 7.01
N GLY A 279 -18.11 -3.99 6.31
CA GLY A 279 -18.58 -4.40 5.00
C GLY A 279 -18.48 -3.28 3.95
N ARG A 280 -19.47 -3.21 3.06
CA ARG A 280 -19.64 -2.10 2.09
C ARG A 280 -20.03 -0.78 2.75
N GLY A 281 -20.56 -0.84 3.97
CA GLY A 281 -20.71 0.32 4.80
C GLY A 281 -21.62 0.12 6.00
N LYS A 282 -21.30 0.87 7.04
CA LYS A 282 -21.95 0.80 8.35
C LYS A 282 -21.76 2.11 9.11
N GLU A 283 -22.70 2.42 9.99
CA GLU A 283 -22.56 3.48 10.96
C GLU A 283 -22.02 2.93 12.28
N ILE A 284 -21.01 3.59 12.83
CA ILE A 284 -20.44 3.28 14.13
C ILE A 284 -20.52 4.51 15.02
N THR A 285 -20.79 4.30 16.31
CA THR A 285 -20.86 5.37 17.32
C THR A 285 -19.86 5.07 18.42
N SER A 286 -18.88 5.95 18.59
CA SER A 286 -17.91 5.82 19.69
C SER A 286 -18.40 6.57 20.92
N LYS A 287 -18.59 5.89 22.05
CA LYS A 287 -18.99 6.53 23.32
C LYS A 287 -17.88 7.43 23.88
N GLU A 288 -16.64 6.96 23.78
CA GLU A 288 -15.47 7.60 24.39
C GLU A 288 -14.71 8.51 23.41
N GLY A 289 -14.96 8.37 22.11
CA GLY A 289 -14.13 8.99 21.07
C GLY A 289 -12.79 8.26 20.91
N GLY A 290 -12.01 8.62 19.90
CA GLY A 290 -10.71 8.00 19.63
C GLY A 290 -10.31 8.05 18.16
N THR A 291 -9.20 7.40 17.84
CA THR A 291 -8.67 7.35 16.46
C THR A 291 -9.28 6.17 15.72
N LEU A 292 -9.80 6.39 14.50
CA LEU A 292 -10.30 5.32 13.65
C LEU A 292 -9.15 4.55 12.99
N TRP A 293 -9.20 3.23 13.09
CA TRP A 293 -8.31 2.29 12.43
C TRP A 293 -9.11 1.35 11.54
N LEU A 294 -8.52 0.95 10.41
CA LEU A 294 -9.15 0.09 9.42
C LEU A 294 -8.23 -1.05 9.03
N VAL A 295 -8.80 -2.23 8.77
CA VAL A 295 -8.04 -3.38 8.27
C VAL A 295 -8.95 -4.30 7.46
N ILE A 296 -8.35 -5.12 6.61
CA ILE A 296 -9.04 -6.20 5.90
C ILE A 296 -8.91 -7.47 6.72
N ASN A 297 -10.02 -8.19 6.91
CA ASN A 297 -9.98 -9.43 7.69
C ASN A 297 -9.26 -10.54 6.93
N ASP A 298 -8.11 -10.95 7.45
CA ASP A 298 -7.31 -12.07 6.96
C ASP A 298 -6.44 -12.66 8.09
N ALA A 299 -5.77 -13.78 7.81
CA ALA A 299 -4.91 -14.49 8.73
C ALA A 299 -3.58 -13.76 8.93
N VAL A 300 -3.23 -13.56 10.19
CA VAL A 300 -1.91 -13.09 10.62
C VAL A 300 -1.35 -14.13 11.58
N LEU A 301 -0.08 -14.49 11.44
CA LEU A 301 0.57 -15.45 12.34
C LEU A 301 1.02 -14.73 13.63
N ASP A 302 1.35 -15.53 14.63
CA ASP A 302 2.01 -15.09 15.86
C ASP A 302 2.97 -16.19 16.35
N ASP A 303 3.82 -15.88 17.33
CA ASP A 303 4.72 -16.86 17.95
C ASP A 303 3.97 -17.73 18.97
N SER A 304 2.95 -18.45 18.50
CA SER A 304 2.22 -19.44 19.30
C SER A 304 2.20 -20.80 18.64
N ASP A 305 2.07 -21.84 19.46
CA ASP A 305 1.87 -23.22 18.99
C ASP A 305 0.62 -23.33 18.11
N LYS A 306 -0.40 -22.51 18.36
CA LYS A 306 -1.62 -22.47 17.53
C LYS A 306 -1.34 -21.98 16.11
N SER A 307 -0.54 -20.93 15.96
CA SER A 307 -0.12 -20.44 14.64
C SER A 307 0.79 -21.44 13.93
N ARG A 308 1.70 -22.07 14.69
CA ARG A 308 2.53 -23.15 14.17
C ARG A 308 1.69 -24.30 13.65
N ASP A 309 0.76 -24.82 14.44
CA ASP A 309 -0.06 -25.98 14.08
C ASP A 309 -1.01 -25.69 12.90
N ALA A 310 -1.44 -24.44 12.75
CA ALA A 310 -2.22 -24.00 11.60
C ALA A 310 -1.37 -23.86 10.32
N TYR A 311 -0.05 -23.66 10.45
CA TYR A 311 0.90 -23.53 9.34
C TYR A 311 1.54 -24.87 8.94
N VAL A 312 2.13 -25.57 9.92
CA VAL A 312 2.81 -26.86 9.81
C VAL A 312 1.79 -27.97 10.05
N LEU A 313 0.93 -28.20 9.05
CA LEU A 313 -0.06 -29.26 9.11
C LEU A 313 0.57 -30.65 8.93
N PRO A 314 -0.03 -31.70 9.52
CA PRO A 314 0.40 -33.08 9.28
C PRO A 314 0.39 -33.46 7.80
N GLN A 315 1.31 -34.34 7.38
CA GLN A 315 1.47 -34.72 5.97
C GLN A 315 0.18 -35.19 5.27
N ASP A 316 -0.70 -35.91 5.95
CA ASP A 316 -1.97 -36.39 5.38
C ASP A 316 -2.91 -35.23 5.01
N LYS A 317 -2.91 -34.15 5.80
CA LYS A 317 -3.70 -32.93 5.56
C LYS A 317 -3.10 -32.07 4.45
N LEU A 318 -1.76 -32.04 4.36
CA LEU A 318 -1.04 -31.39 3.26
C LEU A 318 -1.32 -32.09 1.93
N ASP A 319 -1.25 -33.42 1.91
CA ASP A 319 -1.56 -34.24 0.73
C ASP A 319 -3.03 -34.09 0.30
N GLU A 320 -3.97 -34.04 1.26
CA GLU A 320 -5.40 -33.77 1.01
C GLU A 320 -5.59 -32.40 0.32
N THR A 321 -4.81 -31.40 0.70
CA THR A 321 -5.02 -30.02 0.23
C THR A 321 -4.28 -29.69 -1.07
N TYR A 322 -3.02 -30.11 -1.18
CA TYR A 322 -2.17 -29.75 -2.31
C TYR A 322 -2.05 -30.88 -3.34
N GLY A 323 -2.33 -32.11 -2.94
CA GLY A 323 -2.03 -33.33 -3.67
C GLY A 323 -0.72 -33.96 -3.18
N LYS A 324 -0.68 -35.29 -3.23
CA LYS A 324 0.38 -36.12 -2.65
C LYS A 324 1.79 -35.65 -3.05
N GLY A 325 2.63 -35.36 -2.05
CA GLY A 325 4.06 -35.08 -2.22
C GLY A 325 4.40 -33.72 -2.84
N LYS A 326 3.41 -32.84 -3.07
CA LYS A 326 3.67 -31.48 -3.57
C LYS A 326 4.17 -30.52 -2.49
N VAL A 327 3.77 -30.75 -1.25
CA VAL A 327 4.20 -30.00 -0.07
C VAL A 327 4.49 -31.02 1.04
N THR A 328 5.63 -30.89 1.71
CA THR A 328 6.03 -31.77 2.80
C THR A 328 5.97 -31.07 4.14
N GLU A 329 5.67 -31.84 5.19
CA GLU A 329 5.69 -31.35 6.58
C GLU A 329 7.07 -30.81 6.97
N GLU A 330 8.14 -31.50 6.57
CA GLU A 330 9.53 -31.05 6.76
C GLU A 330 9.78 -29.66 6.19
N LYS A 331 9.36 -29.42 4.93
CA LYS A 331 9.49 -28.10 4.29
C LYS A 331 8.69 -27.02 5.03
N ARG A 332 7.48 -27.34 5.51
CA ARG A 332 6.67 -26.40 6.30
C ARG A 332 7.32 -26.07 7.64
N GLN A 333 7.95 -27.05 8.29
CA GLN A 333 8.69 -26.83 9.53
C GLN A 333 9.92 -25.94 9.28
N GLU A 334 10.67 -26.16 8.21
CA GLU A 334 11.79 -25.27 7.82
C GLU A 334 11.32 -23.83 7.55
N GLU A 335 10.22 -23.67 6.80
CA GLU A 335 9.60 -22.36 6.54
C GLU A 335 9.15 -21.67 7.83
N TRP A 336 8.61 -22.42 8.79
CA TRP A 336 8.19 -21.92 10.10
C TRP A 336 9.38 -21.42 10.95
N GLU A 337 10.47 -22.20 11.02
CA GLU A 337 11.67 -21.76 11.74
C GLU A 337 12.27 -20.49 11.12
N ARG A 338 12.18 -20.34 9.80
CA ARG A 338 12.57 -19.11 9.12
C ARG A 338 11.66 -17.94 9.49
N ILE A 339 10.33 -18.14 9.48
CA ILE A 339 9.35 -17.10 9.91
C ILE A 339 9.69 -16.62 11.32
N LYS A 340 9.98 -17.53 12.24
CA LYS A 340 10.37 -17.20 13.61
C LYS A 340 11.70 -16.45 13.68
N THR A 341 12.71 -16.92 12.94
CA THR A 341 14.05 -16.33 12.93
C THR A 341 14.06 -14.92 12.35
N ASP A 342 13.32 -14.73 11.26
CA ASP A 342 13.22 -13.47 10.52
C ASP A 342 12.14 -12.53 11.09
N ASP A 343 11.40 -12.99 12.11
CA ASP A 343 10.31 -12.27 12.74
C ASP A 343 9.19 -11.86 11.76
N TYR A 344 8.93 -12.73 10.79
CA TYR A 344 8.07 -12.46 9.62
C TYR A 344 6.67 -13.07 9.75
N PHE A 345 5.96 -12.72 10.82
CA PHE A 345 4.64 -13.29 11.13
C PHE A 345 3.50 -12.74 10.24
N ASP A 346 3.75 -11.66 9.51
CA ASP A 346 2.80 -11.10 8.54
C ASP A 346 2.82 -11.86 7.19
N ALA A 347 3.57 -12.96 7.07
CA ALA A 347 3.78 -13.69 5.82
C ALA A 347 2.51 -14.05 5.03
N PHE A 348 1.41 -14.40 5.72
CA PHE A 348 0.13 -14.63 5.03
C PHE A 348 -0.53 -13.32 4.60
N PHE A 349 -0.48 -12.31 5.46
CA PHE A 349 -1.14 -11.03 5.25
C PHE A 349 -0.46 -10.17 4.17
N ASP A 350 0.87 -10.26 4.05
CA ASP A 350 1.66 -9.54 3.06
C ASP A 350 1.44 -10.04 1.62
N ASP A 351 0.91 -11.25 1.47
CA ASP A 351 0.53 -11.81 0.17
C ASP A 351 -0.81 -11.27 -0.36
N ASN A 352 -1.44 -10.36 0.40
CA ASN A 352 -2.66 -9.69 0.01
C ASN A 352 -2.40 -8.63 -1.07
N ALA A 353 -3.33 -8.53 -2.03
CA ALA A 353 -3.26 -7.57 -3.12
C ALA A 353 -4.57 -6.80 -3.29
N GLY A 354 -4.46 -5.59 -3.84
CA GLY A 354 -5.59 -4.69 -4.07
C GLY A 354 -5.77 -3.65 -2.97
N GLU A 355 -6.88 -2.93 -3.06
CA GLU A 355 -7.21 -1.86 -2.15
C GLU A 355 -8.73 -1.63 -2.06
N PHE A 356 -9.15 -1.07 -0.92
CA PHE A 356 -10.47 -0.48 -0.78
C PHE A 356 -10.37 1.04 -0.74
N LEU A 357 -11.22 1.71 -1.51
CA LEU A 357 -11.51 3.13 -1.34
C LEU A 357 -12.54 3.25 -0.22
N VAL A 358 -12.14 3.84 0.90
CA VAL A 358 -12.99 4.03 2.08
C VAL A 358 -13.34 5.51 2.23
N GLN A 359 -14.62 5.77 2.47
CA GLN A 359 -15.14 7.08 2.79
C GLN A 359 -15.70 7.06 4.21
N VAL A 360 -15.36 8.09 4.98
CA VAL A 360 -15.82 8.30 6.35
C VAL A 360 -16.55 9.63 6.40
N GLN A 361 -17.80 9.59 6.81
CA GLN A 361 -18.69 10.74 6.90
C GLN A 361 -19.17 10.90 8.34
N VAL A 362 -19.04 12.11 8.90
CA VAL A 362 -19.69 12.43 10.18
C VAL A 362 -21.20 12.54 9.95
N VAL A 363 -21.98 11.77 10.72
CA VAL A 363 -23.44 11.87 10.73
C VAL A 363 -23.81 12.98 11.73
N GLN A 364 -24.61 13.95 11.28
CA GLN A 364 -25.07 15.08 12.09
C GLN A 364 -26.26 14.71 12.97
#